data_AF-A0A5N8WW60-F1
#
_entry.id   AF-A0A5N8WW60-F1
#
_cell.length_a   1.000
_cell.length_b   1.000
_cell.length_c   1.000
_cell.angle_alpha   90.00
_cell.angle_beta   90.00
_cell.angle_gamma   90.00
#
_symmetry.space_group_name_H-M   'P 1'
#
loop_
_entity.id
_entity.type
_entity.pdbx_description
1 polymer ?
#
loop_
_entity_poly.entity_id
_entity_poly.type
_entity_poly.pdbx_seq_one_letter_code
_entity_poly.pdbx_strand_id
1 'polypeptide(L)' 'MTTPPPSAAREIYRIDWLPGTDLLHGTCHCGREHTSQDPVEMWEWMLAHPQGHEPQGHEPPGHQPPGHQRQGNGS' A
#
# COMPACT_ATOMS: atom_id res chain seq x y z
N MET A 1 -28.17 -8.55 13.46
CA MET A 1 -26.78 -9.04 13.49
C MET A 1 -25.91 -7.89 13.05
N THR A 2 -25.27 -7.20 13.98
CA THR A 2 -24.47 -5.99 13.70
C THR A 2 -23.08 -6.43 13.26
N THR A 3 -22.71 -6.12 12.03
CA THR A 3 -21.36 -6.32 11.49
C THR A 3 -20.36 -5.56 12.38
N PRO A 4 -19.28 -6.19 12.87
CA PRO A 4 -18.24 -5.46 13.59
C PRO A 4 -17.59 -4.44 12.66
N PRO A 5 -17.17 -3.25 13.15
CA PRO A 5 -16.40 -2.31 12.33
C PRO A 5 -15.15 -3.02 11.80
N PRO A 6 -14.68 -2.71 10.57
CA PRO A 6 -13.41 -3.24 10.11
C PRO A 6 -12.39 -2.93 11.21
N SER A 7 -11.72 -3.96 11.71
CA SER A 7 -10.68 -3.80 12.72
C SER A 7 -9.77 -2.70 12.21
N ALA A 8 -9.64 -1.59 12.95
CA ALA A 8 -8.65 -0.57 12.63
C ALA A 8 -7.35 -1.33 12.42
N ALA A 9 -6.94 -1.46 11.15
CA ALA A 9 -5.79 -2.27 10.81
C ALA A 9 -4.65 -1.64 11.60
N ARG A 10 -4.08 -2.42 12.52
CA ARG A 10 -3.03 -1.96 13.43
C ARG A 10 -1.98 -1.25 12.56
N GLU A 11 -1.58 -0.04 12.94
CA GLU A 11 -0.53 0.71 12.23
C GLU A 11 0.79 -0.06 12.42
N ILE A 12 1.04 -1.01 11.53
CA ILE A 12 2.22 -1.86 11.59
C ILE A 12 3.32 -1.21 10.74
N TYR A 13 4.41 -0.88 11.41
CA TYR A 13 5.66 -0.45 10.79
C TYR A 13 6.64 -1.63 10.79
N ARG A 14 7.33 -1.87 9.69
CA ARG A 14 8.36 -2.93 9.58
C ARG A 14 9.70 -2.30 9.28
N ILE A 15 10.75 -2.74 9.98
CA ILE A 15 12.13 -2.35 9.71
C ILE A 15 12.96 -3.61 9.60
N ASP A 16 13.63 -3.78 8.47
CA ASP A 16 14.54 -4.88 8.20
C ASP A 16 15.96 -4.32 8.04
N TRP A 17 16.96 -4.99 8.62
CA TRP A 17 18.37 -4.67 8.38
C TRP A 17 18.85 -5.40 7.13
N LEU A 18 19.53 -4.68 6.22
CA LEU A 18 20.12 -5.30 5.03
C LEU A 18 21.44 -5.99 5.39
N PRO A 19 21.58 -7.32 5.18
CA PRO A 19 22.77 -8.06 5.57
C PRO A 19 24.05 -7.50 4.96
N GLY A 20 25.10 -7.37 5.78
CA GLY A 20 26.40 -6.85 5.34
C GLY A 20 26.47 -5.34 5.19
N THR A 21 25.44 -4.61 5.62
CA THR A 21 25.39 -3.14 5.61
C THR A 21 24.78 -2.61 6.90
N ASP A 22 24.97 -1.32 7.17
CA ASP A 22 24.24 -0.59 8.22
C ASP A 22 22.93 0.03 7.68
N LEU A 23 22.41 -0.45 6.54
CA LEU A 23 21.17 0.05 5.96
C LEU A 23 19.94 -0.58 6.60
N LEU A 24 19.00 0.29 6.97
CA LEU A 24 17.66 -0.04 7.40
C LEU A 24 16.72 0.09 6.20
N HIS A 25 15.87 -0.92 5.98
CA HIS A 25 14.75 -0.89 5.06
C HIS A 25 13.45 -0.79 5.85
N GLY A 26 12.81 0.37 5.80
CA GLY A 26 11.54 0.65 6.45
C GLY A 26 10.35 0.45 5.51
N THR A 27 9.31 -0.25 5.97
CA THR A 27 7.98 -0.28 5.34
C THR A 27 6.98 0.38 6.26
N CYS A 28 6.33 1.44 5.77
CA CYS A 28 5.30 2.14 6.50
C CYS A 28 3.95 1.39 6.47
N HIS A 29 3.04 1.71 7.40
CA HIS A 29 1.69 1.17 7.43
C HIS A 29 0.88 1.48 6.14
N CYS A 30 1.25 2.50 5.37
CA CYS A 30 0.65 2.81 4.07
C CYS A 30 1.21 1.97 2.90
N GLY A 31 2.23 1.16 3.15
CA GLY A 31 2.90 0.31 2.15
C GLY A 31 4.07 0.97 1.42
N ARG A 32 4.44 2.21 1.76
CA ARG A 32 5.65 2.83 1.18
C ARG A 32 6.91 2.28 1.83
N GLU A 33 7.98 2.24 1.05
CA GLU A 33 9.30 1.78 1.46
C GLU A 33 10.31 2.94 1.46
N HIS A 34 11.27 2.90 2.39
CA HIS A 34 12.37 3.84 2.48
C HIS A 34 13.62 3.15 3.02
N THR A 35 14.80 3.66 2.67
CA THR A 35 16.08 3.14 3.15
C THR A 35 16.93 4.25 3.72
N SER A 36 17.43 4.09 4.94
CA SER A 36 18.40 4.98 5.57
C SER A 36 19.39 4.18 6.42
N GLN A 37 20.59 4.72 6.63
CA GLN A 37 21.56 4.19 7.59
C GLN A 37 21.35 4.78 8.99
N ASP A 38 20.62 5.89 9.08
CA ASP A 38 20.37 6.58 10.34
C ASP A 38 19.05 6.09 10.96
N PRO A 39 19.09 5.51 12.18
CA PRO A 39 17.88 5.03 12.83
C PRO A 39 16.89 6.14 13.17
N VAL A 40 17.35 7.36 13.46
CA VAL A 40 16.48 8.48 13.81
C VAL A 40 15.75 8.97 12.57
N GLU A 41 16.45 9.19 11.47
CA GLU A 41 15.87 9.55 10.17
C GLU A 41 14.81 8.53 9.74
N MET A 42 15.10 7.23 9.91
CA MET A 42 14.14 6.17 9.61
C MET A 42 12.84 6.32 10.42
N TRP A 43 12.95 6.57 11.72
CA TRP A 43 11.78 6.76 12.58
C TRP A 43 11.04 8.06 12.31
N GLU A 44 11.74 9.15 12.05
CA GLU A 44 11.15 10.44 11.66
C GLU A 44 10.33 10.28 10.37
N TRP A 45 10.86 9.56 9.39
CA TRP A 45 10.16 9.25 8.14
C TRP A 45 8.87 8.44 8.39
N MET A 46 8.93 7.40 9.23
CA MET A 46 7.76 6.56 9.53
C MET A 46 6.64 7.32 10.24
N LEU A 47 6.99 8.23 11.16
CA LEU A 47 6.03 8.96 11.99
C LEU A 47 5.43 10.20 11.31
N ALA A 48 5.99 10.67 10.19
CA ALA A 48 5.53 11.86 9.47
C ALA A 48 4.18 11.69 8.70
N HIS A 49 3.38 10.67 9.02
CA HIS A 49 2.06 10.46 8.42
C HIS A 49 1.02 11.33 9.13
N PRO A 50 0.17 12.09 8.40
CA PRO A 50 -0.47 11.75 7.12
C PRO A 50 -0.10 12.64 5.91
N GLN A 51 0.86 13.58 6.02
CA GLN A 51 1.17 14.49 4.90
C GLN A 51 2.01 13.87 3.77
N GLY A 52 2.64 12.71 3.98
CA GLY A 52 3.70 12.24 3.09
C GLY A 52 3.31 11.33 1.93
N HIS A 53 2.30 10.45 2.10
CA HIS A 53 2.13 9.30 1.21
C HIS A 53 0.66 9.07 0.87
N GLU A 54 0.23 9.59 -0.29
CA GLU A 54 -0.99 9.09 -0.89
C GLU A 54 -0.75 7.62 -1.31
N PRO A 55 -1.67 6.70 -0.97
CA PRO A 55 -1.61 5.35 -1.49
C PRO A 55 -1.71 5.46 -3.01
N GLN A 56 -0.62 5.16 -3.72
CA GLN A 56 -0.69 4.93 -5.15
C GLN A 56 -1.61 3.71 -5.29
N GLY A 57 -2.84 3.96 -5.72
CA GLY A 57 -3.86 2.94 -5.84
C GLY A 57 -3.30 1.77 -6.63
N HIS A 58 -3.19 0.62 -5.97
CA HIS A 58 -3.21 -0.65 -6.69
C HIS A 58 -4.55 -0.67 -7.45
N GLU A 59 -4.52 -0.24 -8.71
CA GLU A 59 -5.59 -0.53 -9.64
C GLU A 59 -5.68 -2.07 -9.76
N PRO A 60 -6.79 -2.70 -9.32
CA PRO A 60 -6.99 -4.10 -9.62
C PRO A 60 -7.10 -4.24 -11.15
N PRO A 61 -6.48 -5.26 -11.77
CA PRO A 61 -6.56 -5.44 -13.21
C PRO A 61 -8.04 -5.44 -13.64
N GLY A 62 -8.35 -4.53 -14.57
CA GLY A 62 -9.69 -4.21 -15.01
C GLY A 62 -10.48 -5.48 -15.36
N HIS A 63 -11.54 -5.74 -14.59
CA HIS A 63 -12.56 -6.69 -14.99
C HIS A 63 -13.35 -6.03 -16.12
N GLN A 64 -12.92 -6.27 -17.36
CA GLN A 64 -13.71 -5.97 -18.55
C GLN A 64 -15.04 -6.74 -18.44
N PRO A 65 -16.21 -6.08 -18.37
CA PRO A 65 -17.48 -6.80 -18.44
C PRO A 65 -17.62 -7.41 -19.85
N PRO A 66 -18.19 -8.62 -19.98
CA PRO A 66 -18.36 -9.25 -21.28
C PRO A 66 -19.29 -8.39 -22.15
N GLY A 67 -18.77 -7.98 -23.31
CA GLY A 67 -19.51 -7.20 -24.30
C GLY A 67 -20.84 -7.86 -24.65
N HIS A 68 -21.92 -7.09 -24.52
CA HIS A 68 -23.23 -7.51 -24.98
C HIS A 68 -23.27 -7.47 -26.51
N GLN A 69 -22.95 -8.59 -27.15
CA GLN A 69 -23.27 -8.79 -28.55
C GLN A 69 -24.77 -9.02 -28.69
N ARG A 70 -25.50 -7.96 -29.02
CA ARG A 70 -26.89 -8.05 -29.52
C ARG A 70 -26.92 -7.67 -31.02
N GLN A 71 -26.48 -8.63 -31.84
CA GLN A 71 -27.10 -9.07 -33.11
C GLN A 71 -27.97 -8.04 -33.84
N GLY A 72 -27.37 -7.34 -34.80
CA GLY A 72 -28.08 -6.69 -35.90
C GLY A 72 -28.25 -7.69 -37.05
N ASN A 73 -29.48 -8.13 -37.28
CA ASN A 73 -29.83 -8.95 -38.43
C ASN A 73 -30.74 -8.12 -39.33
N GLY A 74 -30.19 -7.62 -40.44
CA GLY A 74 -30.98 -7.09 -41.54
C GLY A 74 -31.49 -8.22 -42.44
N SER A 75 -32.77 -8.18 -42.77
CA SER A 75 -33.38 -8.53 -44.07
C SER A 75 -34.86 -8.18 -44.02
#